data_AF-A0A7S4HJT9-F1
#
_entry.id   AF-A0A7S4HJT9-F1
#
_cell.length_a   1.000
_cell.length_b   1.000
_cell.length_c   1.000
_cell.angle_alpha   90.00
_cell.angle_beta   90.00
_cell.angle_gamma   90.00
#
_symmetry.space_group_name_H-M   'P 1'
#
loop_
_entity.id
_entity.type
_entity.pdbx_description
1 polymer ?
#
loop_
_entity_poly.entity_id
_entity_poly.type
_entity_poly.pdbx_seq_one_letter_code
_entity_poly.pdbx_strand_id
1 'polypeptide(L)'
;NRSCKTLSMKRILNDPNVGPDTQRVLRELLEVERTKKKLEKQLEMAGVTIAEDIPYEEARSKVREIAMRMGEIGGSGAEHEDKLIQEKLREEYFRLEQDMEKYNNAVSGFPEEGFRACSRI
;
A
#
# COMPACT_ATOMS: atom_id res chain seq x y z
N ASN A 1 -14.67 20.37 -28.02
CA ASN A 1 -13.45 20.55 -27.20
C ASN A 1 -13.75 21.22 -25.87
N ARG A 2 -14.18 20.47 -24.84
CA ARG A 2 -14.17 20.99 -23.45
C ARG A 2 -12.87 20.52 -22.80
N SER A 3 -11.90 21.42 -22.72
CA SER A 3 -10.70 21.23 -21.91
C SER A 3 -11.12 21.28 -20.44
N CYS A 4 -11.16 20.13 -19.78
CA CYS A 4 -11.36 20.04 -18.33
C CYS A 4 -10.07 20.54 -17.66
N LYS A 5 -9.99 21.85 -17.43
CA LYS A 5 -8.88 22.44 -16.67
C LYS A 5 -9.07 22.02 -15.21
N THR A 6 -8.16 21.21 -14.68
CA THR A 6 -8.10 20.92 -13.25
C THR A 6 -7.91 22.25 -12.50
N LEU A 7 -9.00 22.74 -11.90
CA LEU A 7 -8.97 23.96 -11.10
C LEU A 7 -8.27 23.66 -9.78
N SER A 8 -7.40 24.56 -9.33
CA SER A 8 -6.79 24.40 -8.00
C SER A 8 -7.88 24.52 -6.93
N MET A 9 -7.77 23.73 -5.86
CA MET A 9 -8.70 23.74 -4.72
C MET A 9 -8.97 25.15 -4.18
N LYS A 10 -7.95 26.02 -4.18
CA LYS A 10 -8.05 27.43 -3.76
C LYS A 10 -8.96 28.27 -4.66
N ARG A 11 -9.04 27.95 -5.97
CA ARG A 11 -9.94 28.64 -6.90
C ARG A 11 -11.39 28.17 -6.71
N ILE A 12 -11.60 26.88 -6.44
CA ILE A 12 -12.93 26.30 -6.19
C ILE A 12 -13.52 26.88 -4.89
N LEU A 13 -12.71 27.03 -3.84
CA LEU A 13 -13.14 27.63 -2.56
C LEU A 13 -13.53 29.12 -2.65
N ASN A 14 -13.06 29.83 -3.68
CA ASN A 14 -13.34 31.24 -3.92
C ASN A 14 -14.41 31.45 -5.00
N ASP A 15 -15.00 30.38 -5.54
CA ASP A 15 -16.01 30.47 -6.58
C ASP A 15 -17.36 30.87 -5.96
N PRO A 16 -18.01 31.94 -6.46
CA PRO A 16 -19.29 32.42 -5.93
C PRO A 16 -20.46 31.44 -6.16
N ASN A 17 -20.29 30.44 -7.03
CA ASN A 17 -21.31 29.44 -7.35
C ASN A 17 -21.30 28.23 -6.40
N VAL A 18 -20.34 28.16 -5.48
CA VAL A 18 -20.23 27.06 -4.50
C VAL A 18 -21.04 27.43 -3.27
N GLY A 19 -22.11 26.67 -3.01
CA GLY A 19 -22.98 26.86 -1.85
C GLY A 19 -22.23 26.79 -0.51
N PRO A 20 -22.74 27.45 0.54
CA PRO A 20 -22.04 27.61 1.82
C PRO A 20 -21.71 26.27 2.49
N ASP A 21 -22.60 25.28 2.39
CA ASP A 21 -22.35 23.93 2.90
C ASP A 21 -21.24 23.21 2.15
N THR A 22 -21.21 23.32 0.82
CA THR A 22 -20.15 22.75 0.00
C THR A 22 -18.81 23.40 0.32
N GLN A 23 -18.76 24.72 0.52
CA GLN A 23 -17.53 25.40 0.94
C GLN A 23 -17.04 24.95 2.32
N ARG A 24 -17.97 24.69 3.25
CA ARG A 24 -17.65 24.17 4.59
C ARG A 24 -17.00 22.80 4.50
N VAL A 25 -17.63 21.85 3.79
CA VAL A 25 -17.08 20.50 3.59
C VAL A 25 -15.73 20.55 2.87
N LEU A 26 -15.58 21.39 1.84
CA LEU A 26 -14.31 21.54 1.13
C LEU A 26 -13.18 22.09 2.01
N ARG A 27 -13.49 22.98 2.97
CA ARG A 27 -12.51 23.48 3.94
C ARG A 27 -12.09 22.38 4.91
N GLU A 28 -13.05 21.63 5.44
CA GLU A 28 -12.80 20.51 6.35
C GLU A 28 -11.93 19.43 5.68
N LEU A 29 -12.28 19.03 4.45
CA LEU A 29 -11.46 18.10 3.67
C LEU A 29 -10.02 18.58 3.49
N LEU A 30 -9.82 19.88 3.22
CA LEU A 30 -8.48 20.45 3.06
C LEU A 30 -7.68 20.40 4.37
N GLU A 31 -8.32 20.60 5.52
CA GLU A 31 -7.68 20.51 6.83
C GLU A 31 -7.28 19.05 7.15
N VAL A 32 -8.17 18.10 6.85
CA VAL A 32 -7.90 16.66 6.99
C VAL A 32 -6.74 16.23 6.08
N GLU A 33 -6.69 16.67 4.82
CA GLU A 33 -5.58 16.36 3.92
C GLU A 33 -4.24 16.91 4.44
N ARG A 34 -4.24 18.15 4.96
CA ARG A 34 -3.03 18.78 5.50
C ARG A 34 -2.53 18.06 6.74
N THR A 35 -3.44 17.66 7.62
CA THR A 35 -3.09 16.93 8.86
C THR A 35 -2.57 15.54 8.52
N LYS A 36 -3.25 14.81 7.62
CA LYS A 36 -2.77 13.53 7.08
C LYS A 36 -1.34 13.64 6.55
N LYS A 37 -1.07 14.60 5.65
CA LYS A 37 0.26 14.78 5.06
C LYS A 37 1.36 15.09 6.08
N LYS A 38 1.02 15.84 7.15
CA LYS A 38 1.97 16.11 8.25
C LYS A 38 2.28 14.83 9.03
N LEU A 39 1.26 14.04 9.33
CA LEU A 39 1.42 12.76 10.02
C LEU A 39 2.23 11.78 9.18
N GLU A 40 1.96 11.68 7.87
CA GLU A 40 2.73 10.83 6.95
C GLU A 40 4.22 11.19 6.99
N LYS A 41 4.55 12.50 6.93
CA LYS A 41 5.92 12.97 7.02
C LYS A 41 6.55 12.68 8.39
N GLN A 42 5.78 12.78 9.48
CA GLN A 42 6.27 12.45 10.82
C GLN A 42 6.56 10.96 10.97
N LEU A 43 5.72 10.09 10.40
CA LEU A 43 5.92 8.65 10.37
C LEU A 43 7.16 8.27 9.55
N GLU A 44 7.32 8.89 8.37
CA GLU A 44 8.52 8.72 7.53
C GLU A 44 9.80 9.15 8.28
N MET A 45 9.76 10.31 8.94
CA MET A 45 10.88 10.78 9.77
C MET A 45 11.17 9.88 10.98
N ALA A 46 10.15 9.19 11.51
CA ALA A 46 10.28 8.22 12.59
C ALA A 46 10.76 6.83 12.11
N GLY A 47 11.00 6.67 10.80
CA GLY A 47 11.41 5.39 10.21
C GLY A 47 10.27 4.36 10.13
N VAL A 48 9.02 4.79 10.31
CA VAL A 48 7.84 3.94 10.14
C VAL A 48 7.43 3.99 8.68
N THR A 49 7.75 2.94 7.93
CA THR A 49 7.28 2.75 6.56
C THR A 49 5.76 2.60 6.59
N ILE A 50 5.05 3.57 6.03
CA ILE A 50 3.61 3.47 5.83
C ILE A 50 3.40 2.32 4.85
N ALA A 51 2.75 1.25 5.29
CA ALA A 51 2.42 0.13 4.42
C ALA A 51 1.65 0.66 3.21
N GLU A 52 2.04 0.23 2.01
CA GLU A 52 1.28 0.53 0.80
C GLU A 52 -0.17 0.02 0.98
N ASP A 53 -1.13 0.74 0.41
CA ASP A 53 -2.55 0.36 0.42
C ASP A 53 -2.74 -0.84 -0.52
N ILE A 54 -2.31 -2.02 -0.07
CA ILE A 54 -2.45 -3.28 -0.76
C ILE A 54 -3.70 -3.96 -0.21
N PRO A 55 -4.71 -4.23 -1.05
CA PRO A 55 -5.89 -4.97 -0.63
C PRO A 55 -5.51 -6.31 0.02
N TYR A 56 -6.14 -6.63 1.15
CA TYR A 56 -5.83 -7.85 1.92
C TYR A 56 -5.91 -9.13 1.06
N GLU A 57 -6.91 -9.23 0.17
CA GLU A 57 -7.07 -10.40 -0.71
C GLU A 57 -5.90 -10.54 -1.71
N GLU A 58 -5.45 -9.42 -2.27
CA GLU A 58 -4.30 -9.38 -3.18
C GLU A 58 -3.00 -9.72 -2.41
N ALA A 59 -2.81 -9.14 -1.23
CA ALA A 59 -1.66 -9.42 -0.38
C ALA A 59 -1.60 -10.91 0.01
N ARG A 60 -2.75 -11.51 0.38
CA ARG A 60 -2.85 -12.93 0.75
C ARG A 60 -2.64 -13.86 -0.45
N SER A 61 -3.04 -13.46 -1.66
CA SER A 61 -2.73 -14.23 -2.88
C SER A 61 -1.23 -14.20 -3.16
N LYS A 62 -0.63 -12.99 -3.11
CA LYS A 62 0.79 -12.79 -3.39
C LYS A 62 1.69 -13.49 -2.38
N VAL A 63 1.36 -13.46 -1.09
CA VAL A 63 2.05 -14.24 -0.06
C VAL A 63 2.06 -15.73 -0.38
N ARG A 64 0.93 -16.28 -0.84
CA ARG A 64 0.85 -17.71 -1.22
C ARG A 64 1.66 -18.02 -2.46
N GLU A 65 1.60 -17.17 -3.49
CA GLU A 65 2.40 -17.31 -4.71
C GLU A 65 3.90 -17.28 -4.42
N ILE A 66 4.34 -16.32 -3.59
CA ILE A 66 5.75 -16.17 -3.20
C ILE A 66 6.20 -17.37 -2.36
N ALA A 67 5.39 -17.82 -1.40
CA ALA A 67 5.69 -19.00 -0.61
C ALA A 67 5.82 -20.28 -1.47
N MET A 68 4.94 -20.45 -2.47
CA MET A 68 5.05 -21.56 -3.42
C MET A 68 6.35 -21.47 -4.22
N ARG A 69 6.68 -20.30 -4.77
CA ARG A 69 7.88 -20.11 -5.58
C ARG A 69 9.18 -20.23 -4.79
N MET A 70 9.22 -19.78 -3.55
CA MET A 70 10.35 -20.01 -2.64
C MET A 70 10.54 -21.50 -2.32
N GLY A 71 9.43 -22.25 -2.21
CA GLY A 71 9.46 -23.71 -2.06
C GLY A 71 9.99 -24.43 -3.30
N GLU A 72 9.63 -23.96 -4.50
CA GLU A 72 10.07 -24.52 -5.78
C GLU A 72 11.57 -24.28 -6.05
N ILE A 73 12.11 -23.13 -5.64
CA ILE A 73 13.53 -22.79 -5.77
C ILE A 73 14.41 -23.64 -4.82
N GLY A 74 13.83 -24.26 -3.79
CA GLY A 74 14.54 -25.15 -2.86
C GLY A 74 15.15 -24.44 -1.64
N GLY A 75 14.69 -23.23 -1.31
CA GLY A 75 15.21 -22.45 -0.17
C GLY A 75 16.59 -21.83 -0.41
N SER A 76 17.10 -21.09 0.58
CA SER A 76 18.38 -20.37 0.51
C SER A 76 19.62 -21.27 0.36
N GLY A 77 19.45 -22.59 0.43
CA GLY A 77 20.51 -23.61 0.34
C GLY A 77 20.63 -24.30 -1.01
N ALA A 78 19.94 -23.83 -2.07
CA ALA A 78 20.03 -24.42 -3.40
C ALA A 78 21.46 -24.29 -3.97
N GLU A 79 22.23 -25.38 -3.89
CA GLU A 79 23.54 -25.49 -4.55
C GLU A 79 23.34 -25.99 -5.98
N HIS A 80 23.71 -25.15 -6.94
CA HIS A 80 23.73 -25.51 -8.35
C HIS A 80 25.19 -25.70 -8.79
N GLU A 81 25.45 -26.69 -9.64
CA GLU A 81 26.80 -26.99 -10.15
C GLU A 81 27.40 -25.82 -10.95
N ASP A 82 26.54 -24.92 -11.45
CA ASP A 82 26.92 -23.77 -12.25
C ASP A 82 26.77 -22.47 -11.44
N LYS A 83 27.90 -21.79 -11.23
CA LYS A 83 27.99 -20.60 -10.37
C LYS A 83 27.10 -19.45 -10.84
N LEU A 84 26.90 -19.33 -12.16
CA LEU A 84 26.04 -18.30 -12.74
C LEU A 84 24.55 -18.56 -12.45
N ILE A 85 24.16 -19.84 -12.38
CA ILE A 85 22.79 -20.22 -12.03
C ILE A 85 22.60 -20.04 -10.52
N GLN A 86 23.60 -20.38 -9.71
CA GLN A 86 23.56 -20.18 -8.27
C GLN A 86 23.40 -18.70 -7.88
N GLU A 87 24.12 -17.79 -8.53
CA GLU A 87 24.00 -16.35 -8.27
C GLU A 87 22.59 -15.84 -8.63
N LYS A 88 22.05 -16.24 -9.79
CA LYS A 88 20.67 -15.88 -10.19
C LYS A 88 19.61 -16.41 -9.23
N LEU A 89 19.75 -17.64 -8.76
CA LEU A 89 18.81 -18.22 -7.79
C LEU A 89 18.88 -17.49 -6.44
N ARG A 90 20.07 -17.07 -5.99
CA ARG A 90 20.22 -16.24 -4.79
C ARG A 90 19.58 -14.86 -4.97
N GLU A 91 19.79 -14.22 -6.11
CA GLU A 91 19.14 -12.93 -6.43
C GLU A 91 17.63 -13.04 -6.49
N GLU A 92 17.09 -14.10 -7.12
CA GLU A 92 15.66 -14.36 -7.19
C GLU A 92 15.09 -14.62 -5.78
N TYR A 93 15.77 -15.42 -4.97
CA TYR A 93 15.37 -15.68 -3.59
C TYR A 93 15.36 -14.40 -2.73
N PHE A 94 16.39 -13.55 -2.85
CA PHE A 94 16.48 -12.29 -2.12
C PHE A 94 15.37 -11.29 -2.49
N ARG A 95 14.96 -11.27 -3.77
CA ARG A 95 13.80 -10.47 -4.20
C ARG A 95 12.49 -11.02 -3.65
N LEU A 96 12.31 -12.34 -3.70
CA LEU A 96 11.13 -13.00 -3.13
C LEU A 96 11.01 -12.77 -1.62
N GLU A 97 12.13 -12.71 -0.89
CA GLU A 97 12.16 -12.39 0.54
C GLU A 97 11.69 -10.95 0.84
N GLN A 98 12.18 -9.96 0.08
CA GLN A 98 11.72 -8.57 0.19
C GLN A 98 10.23 -8.42 -0.16
N ASP A 99 9.79 -9.10 -1.23
CA ASP A 99 8.38 -9.09 -1.62
C ASP A 99 7.52 -9.74 -0.53
N MET A 100 7.97 -10.86 0.06
CA MET A 100 7.29 -11.53 1.17
C MET A 100 7.15 -10.61 2.38
N GLU A 101 8.21 -9.90 2.77
CA GLU A 101 8.16 -8.92 3.87
C GLU A 101 7.15 -7.80 3.58
N LYS A 102 7.14 -7.28 2.35
CA LYS A 102 6.20 -6.24 1.92
C LYS A 102 4.75 -6.69 2.04
N TYR A 103 4.39 -7.85 1.49
CA TYR A 103 3.01 -8.34 1.56
C TYR A 103 2.63 -8.86 2.94
N ASN A 104 3.58 -9.38 3.72
CA ASN A 104 3.32 -9.82 5.09
C ASN A 104 3.08 -8.62 6.03
N ASN A 105 3.78 -7.50 5.83
CA ASN A 105 3.50 -6.25 6.52
C ASN A 105 2.12 -5.70 6.14
N ALA A 106 1.71 -5.83 4.88
CA ALA A 106 0.35 -5.49 4.45
C ALA A 106 -0.70 -6.40 5.13
N VAL A 107 -0.51 -7.72 5.14
CA VAL A 107 -1.44 -8.67 5.79
C VAL A 107 -1.49 -8.47 7.31
N SER A 108 -0.35 -8.26 7.96
CA SER A 108 -0.25 -8.08 9.42
C SER A 108 -0.73 -6.70 9.90
N GLY A 109 -0.75 -5.70 9.02
CA GLY A 109 -1.28 -4.37 9.28
C GLY A 109 -2.80 -4.31 9.38
N PHE A 110 -3.51 -5.36 8.92
CA PHE A 110 -4.95 -5.51 9.11
C PHE A 110 -5.23 -6.39 10.34
N PRO A 111 -5.70 -5.84 11.47
CA PRO A 111 -6.20 -6.67 12.54
C PRO A 111 -7.42 -7.47 12.02
N GLU A 112 -7.32 -8.80 12.07
CA GLU A 112 -8.37 -9.78 11.71
C GLU A 112 -9.68 -9.67 12.52
N GLU A 113 -9.92 -8.57 13.24
CA GLU A 113 -11.06 -8.39 14.16
C GLU A 113 -12.08 -7.33 13.69
N GLY A 114 -12.12 -7.00 12.39
CA GLY A 114 -13.06 -6.01 11.85
C GLY A 114 -14.30 -6.56 11.15
N PHE A 115 -14.34 -7.85 10.77
CA PHE A 115 -15.40 -8.39 9.88
C PHE A 115 -16.08 -9.67 10.43
N ARG A 116 -16.22 -9.78 11.75
CA ARG A 116 -17.11 -10.77 12.39
C ARG A 116 -18.37 -10.12 12.96
N ALA A 117 -19.20 -9.47 12.13
CA ALA A 117 -20.61 -9.23 12.47
C ALA A 117 -21.45 -8.75 11.26
N CYS A 118 -21.62 -9.61 10.25
CA CYS A 118 -22.80 -9.55 9.36
C CYS A 118 -22.97 -10.90 8.63
N SER A 119 -22.99 -11.99 9.40
CA SER A 119 -23.46 -13.30 8.94
C SER A 119 -23.92 -14.12 10.14
N ARG A 120 -24.95 -13.60 10.82
CA ARG A 120 -25.87 -14.41 11.61
C ARG A 120 -27.30 -14.04 11.23
N ILE A 121 -27.92 -14.99 10.53
CA ILE A 121 -29.36 -15.23 10.32
C ILE A 121 -30.05 -14.27 9.35
#